data_AF-A0A246FLL9-F1
#
_entry.id   AF-A0A246FLL9-F1
#
_cell.length_a   1.000
_cell.length_b   1.000
_cell.length_c   1.000
_cell.angle_alpha   90.00
_cell.angle_beta   90.00
_cell.angle_gamma   90.00
#
_symmetry.space_group_name_H-M   'P 1'
#
loop_
_entity.id
_entity.type
_entity.pdbx_description
1 polymer ?
#
loop_
_entity_poly.entity_id
_entity_poly.type
_entity_poly.pdbx_seq_one_letter_code
_entity_poly.pdbx_strand_id
1 'polypeptide(L)'
;MKKQRVAFLPMLHRLSFAPFPNTAATDWFAAVGDALEAAGAEGLLLANLTVGTAGLLMPAVVVLPGRVAVLQPAPAAALPPQQAALAQWLGTWPELPAMSAAAVAGFIVPADSGAAAIAASGADGWLIVAAPQLAAHLRALTPEAALTAAVLHRWADSLTEEDPAPQQDPDEALTGFWEHKARQLWSWLGAADVPADPPYGLAPPLTAPPADTAAEQQRLEQLRQQLFAELQQQRQATEAREATREQSIAQLRQQLAATPSAAAEVAALQARLAAETQEKNALAATIAASRQEADARNRELEARMQQLDRQVAQLQTRPAATAEASSPPVPTVRPAAPAVASAAPATGLRTASKPAPTRRPAPAAWRLQWPRVALVLLVLALVGVGAVAVQRYSRQLFGSSQPRPRPQVRAAAEDNDDENLEAAAPTLFDIQPDTLRVEADDVDDTITAEPAAPQPNEIMDSVMAPQEGI
;
A
#
# COMPACT_ATOMS: atom_id res chain seq x y z
N MET A 1 47.22 -1.06 -24.63
CA MET A 1 46.20 -1.40 -23.62
C MET A 1 44.81 -1.01 -24.17
N LYS A 2 43.99 -1.98 -24.57
CA LYS A 2 42.62 -1.72 -25.05
C LYS A 2 41.73 -1.50 -23.81
N LYS A 3 41.30 -0.25 -23.57
CA LYS A 3 40.25 0.04 -22.57
C LYS A 3 38.96 -0.63 -23.03
N GLN A 4 38.59 -1.72 -22.37
CA GLN A 4 37.30 -2.38 -22.54
C GLN A 4 36.22 -1.38 -22.09
N ARG A 5 35.54 -0.72 -23.03
CA ARG A 5 34.36 0.08 -22.71
C ARG A 5 33.26 -0.89 -22.33
N VAL A 6 33.01 -1.04 -21.04
CA VAL A 6 31.79 -1.67 -20.56
C VAL A 6 30.65 -0.80 -21.06
N ALA A 7 29.90 -1.32 -22.04
CA ALA A 7 28.69 -0.66 -22.52
C ALA A 7 27.65 -0.78 -21.40
N PHE A 8 27.45 0.29 -20.64
CA PHE A 8 26.30 0.41 -19.77
C PHE A 8 25.06 0.43 -20.67
N LEU A 9 24.21 -0.58 -20.54
CA LEU A 9 22.92 -0.59 -21.20
C LEU A 9 22.10 0.56 -20.61
N PRO A 10 21.49 1.43 -21.44
CA PRO A 10 20.60 2.47 -20.94
C PRO A 10 19.44 1.80 -20.18
N MET A 11 19.28 2.13 -18.91
CA MET A 11 18.26 1.55 -18.05
C MET A 11 17.27 2.63 -17.61
N LEU A 12 15.99 2.37 -17.85
CA LEU A 12 14.88 3.16 -17.33
C LEU A 12 14.49 2.62 -15.95
N HIS A 13 14.76 3.37 -14.88
CA HIS A 13 14.40 2.96 -13.53
C HIS A 13 12.93 3.25 -13.27
N ARG A 14 12.13 2.21 -13.00
CA ARG A 14 10.69 2.33 -12.68
C ARG A 14 10.48 2.25 -11.17
N LEU A 15 9.97 3.32 -10.56
CA LEU A 15 9.76 3.42 -9.11
C LEU A 15 8.31 3.79 -8.82
N SER A 16 7.73 3.21 -7.77
CA SER A 16 6.37 3.53 -7.34
C SER A 16 6.38 3.98 -5.89
N PHE A 17 5.83 5.17 -5.61
CA PHE A 17 5.80 5.76 -4.27
C PHE A 17 4.57 5.34 -3.46
N ALA A 18 3.50 4.93 -4.14
CA ALA A 18 2.27 4.46 -3.52
C ALA A 18 1.64 3.35 -4.37
N PRO A 19 0.89 2.42 -3.75
CA PRO A 19 0.13 1.40 -4.49
C PRO A 19 -0.80 2.05 -5.52
N PHE A 20 -0.94 1.42 -6.68
CA PHE A 20 -1.89 1.87 -7.69
C PHE A 20 -3.33 1.68 -7.19
N PRO A 21 -4.24 2.61 -7.50
CA PRO A 21 -5.63 2.54 -7.02
C PRO A 21 -6.43 1.41 -7.67
N ASN A 22 -6.01 0.94 -8.86
CA ASN A 22 -6.64 -0.15 -9.59
C ASN A 22 -5.66 -0.80 -10.58
N THR A 23 -6.06 -1.92 -11.18
CA THR A 23 -5.29 -2.65 -12.19
C THR A 23 -5.06 -1.81 -13.45
N ALA A 24 -6.06 -1.07 -13.93
CA ALA A 24 -5.94 -0.24 -15.13
C ALA A 24 -4.83 0.82 -15.02
N ALA A 25 -4.65 1.45 -13.85
CA ALA A 25 -3.55 2.39 -13.61
C ALA A 25 -2.18 1.69 -13.59
N THR A 26 -2.13 0.45 -13.09
CA THR A 26 -0.92 -0.38 -13.10
C THR A 26 -0.54 -0.77 -14.53
N ASP A 27 -1.51 -1.23 -15.32
CA ASP A 27 -1.33 -1.65 -16.71
C ASP A 27 -0.92 -0.45 -17.59
N TRP A 28 -1.55 0.70 -17.39
CA TRP A 28 -1.18 1.95 -18.04
C TRP A 28 0.27 2.34 -17.73
N PHE A 29 0.68 2.33 -16.46
CA PHE A 29 2.04 2.67 -16.05
C PHE A 29 3.07 1.69 -16.64
N ALA A 30 2.75 0.40 -16.66
CA ALA A 30 3.59 -0.63 -17.28
C ALA A 30 3.76 -0.39 -18.79
N ALA A 31 2.65 -0.12 -19.51
CA ALA A 31 2.67 0.15 -20.95
C ALA A 31 3.48 1.41 -21.30
N VAL A 32 3.37 2.48 -20.50
CA VAL A 32 4.18 3.69 -20.64
C VAL A 32 5.67 3.37 -20.45
N GLY A 33 6.01 2.60 -19.41
CA GLY A 33 7.37 2.16 -19.15
C GLY A 33 7.94 1.33 -20.30
N ASP A 34 7.17 0.36 -20.81
CA ASP A 34 7.59 -0.53 -21.89
C ASP A 34 7.80 0.25 -23.19
N ALA A 35 6.95 1.24 -23.48
CA ALA A 35 7.11 2.10 -24.64
C ALA A 35 8.37 2.98 -24.56
N LEU A 36 8.67 3.53 -23.37
CA LEU A 36 9.89 4.33 -23.15
C LEU A 36 11.15 3.46 -23.26
N GLU A 37 11.13 2.27 -22.68
CA GLU A 37 12.25 1.32 -22.71
C GLU A 37 12.51 0.79 -24.13
N ALA A 38 11.46 0.41 -24.86
CA ALA A 38 11.56 0.01 -26.27
C ALA A 38 12.13 1.12 -27.17
N ALA A 39 11.89 2.38 -26.79
CA ALA A 39 12.44 3.55 -27.47
C ALA A 39 13.86 3.94 -27.01
N GLY A 40 14.48 3.16 -26.12
CA GLY A 40 15.82 3.36 -25.60
C GLY A 40 15.95 4.57 -24.66
N ALA A 41 14.87 4.95 -23.97
CA ALA A 41 14.93 6.05 -23.01
C ALA A 41 15.75 5.65 -21.77
N GLU A 42 16.58 6.58 -21.29
CA GLU A 42 17.38 6.44 -20.07
C GLU A 42 16.92 7.49 -19.05
N GLY A 43 16.69 7.08 -17.81
CA GLY A 43 16.21 7.98 -16.76
C GLY A 43 15.36 7.29 -15.70
N LEU A 44 14.45 8.04 -15.07
CA LEU A 44 13.52 7.53 -14.07
C LEU A 44 12.07 7.73 -14.51
N LEU A 45 11.25 6.73 -14.21
CA LEU A 45 9.80 6.77 -14.31
C LEU A 45 9.22 6.53 -12.91
N LEU A 46 8.63 7.57 -12.33
CA LEU A 46 8.09 7.58 -10.98
C LEU A 46 6.56 7.48 -11.04
N ALA A 47 5.96 6.59 -10.25
CA ALA A 47 4.51 6.37 -10.18
C ALA A 47 3.89 6.91 -8.89
N ASN A 48 2.66 7.41 -8.99
CA ASN A 48 1.80 7.83 -7.87
C ASN A 48 2.48 8.82 -6.91
N LEU A 49 3.20 9.79 -7.45
CA LEU A 49 3.94 10.77 -6.65
C LEU A 49 2.99 11.83 -6.10
N THR A 50 2.89 11.96 -4.78
CA THR A 50 2.15 13.06 -4.14
C THR A 50 3.06 14.24 -3.86
N VAL A 51 2.77 15.40 -4.45
CA VAL A 51 3.58 16.62 -4.27
C VAL A 51 2.78 17.80 -3.73
N GLY A 52 3.49 18.72 -3.08
CA GLY A 52 2.94 19.96 -2.52
C GLY A 52 2.11 19.75 -1.25
N THR A 53 1.74 20.87 -0.62
CA THR A 53 0.91 20.89 0.61
C THR A 53 -0.53 20.45 0.37
N ALA A 54 -1.02 20.60 -0.86
CA ALA A 54 -2.35 20.16 -1.26
C ALA A 54 -2.43 18.65 -1.56
N GLY A 55 -1.32 17.91 -1.50
CA GLY A 55 -1.29 16.48 -1.77
C GLY A 55 -1.68 16.14 -3.21
N LEU A 56 -1.20 16.90 -4.19
CA LEU A 56 -1.50 16.67 -5.59
C LEU A 56 -0.88 15.34 -6.04
N LEU A 57 -1.72 14.37 -6.38
CA LEU A 57 -1.29 13.07 -6.88
C LEU A 57 -0.94 13.15 -8.37
N MET A 58 0.28 12.77 -8.72
CA MET A 58 0.77 12.65 -10.08
C MET A 58 0.84 11.17 -10.47
N PRO A 59 0.03 10.72 -11.46
CA PRO A 59 -0.02 9.31 -11.86
C PRO A 59 1.35 8.77 -12.29
N ALA A 60 2.04 9.50 -13.16
CA ALA A 60 3.43 9.22 -13.46
C ALA A 60 4.24 10.50 -13.77
N VAL A 61 5.53 10.47 -13.43
CA VAL A 61 6.50 11.52 -13.73
C VAL A 61 7.70 10.86 -14.38
N VAL A 62 8.10 11.36 -15.54
CA VAL A 62 9.31 10.91 -16.23
C VAL A 62 10.41 11.97 -16.08
N VAL A 63 11.59 11.52 -15.68
CA VAL A 63 12.79 12.35 -15.48
C VAL A 63 13.88 11.77 -16.37
N LEU A 64 14.18 12.48 -17.46
CA LEU A 64 15.22 12.12 -18.43
C LEU A 64 16.37 13.14 -18.36
N PRO A 65 17.55 12.84 -18.94
CA PRO A 65 18.63 13.81 -19.03
C PRO A 65 18.16 15.13 -19.67
N GLY A 66 18.19 16.17 -18.86
CA GLY A 66 17.78 17.54 -19.17
C GLY A 66 16.28 17.83 -19.23
N ARG A 67 15.40 16.86 -18.92
CA ARG A 67 13.97 16.96 -19.21
C ARG A 67 13.13 16.32 -18.13
N VAL A 68 12.02 16.97 -17.78
CA VAL A 68 11.05 16.41 -16.83
C VAL A 68 9.66 16.57 -17.42
N ALA A 69 8.84 15.54 -17.29
CA ALA A 69 7.45 15.63 -17.70
C ALA A 69 6.50 14.88 -16.78
N VAL A 70 5.31 15.45 -16.60
CA VAL A 70 4.17 14.81 -15.92
C VAL A 70 3.35 14.07 -16.97
N LEU A 71 3.02 12.81 -16.68
CA LEU A 71 2.22 11.95 -17.54
C LEU A 71 0.89 11.63 -16.84
N GLN A 72 -0.21 11.76 -17.57
CA GLN A 72 -1.56 11.41 -17.07
C GLN A 72 -2.31 10.51 -18.06
N PRO A 73 -3.13 9.55 -17.59
CA PRO A 73 -3.93 8.69 -18.46
C PRO A 73 -5.13 9.42 -19.09
N ALA A 74 -5.58 10.51 -18.47
CA ALA A 74 -6.76 11.28 -18.85
C ALA A 74 -6.54 12.75 -18.45
N PRO A 75 -7.24 13.71 -19.09
CA PRO A 75 -7.17 15.11 -18.67
C PRO A 75 -7.66 15.27 -17.23
N ALA A 76 -6.79 15.76 -16.35
CA ALA A 76 -7.13 16.11 -14.98
C ALA A 76 -7.00 17.62 -14.74
N ALA A 77 -6.65 18.01 -13.51
CA ALA A 77 -6.43 19.40 -13.12
C ALA A 77 -5.44 20.12 -14.06
N ALA A 78 -5.53 21.46 -14.07
CA ALA A 78 -4.67 22.30 -14.87
C ALA A 78 -3.18 21.98 -14.63
N LEU A 79 -2.38 22.02 -15.71
CA LEU A 79 -0.96 21.71 -15.69
C LEU A 79 -0.11 22.67 -14.81
N PRO A 80 -0.35 23.99 -14.76
CA PRO A 80 0.50 24.93 -14.01
C PRO A 80 0.69 24.63 -12.51
N PRO A 81 -0.36 24.34 -11.70
CA PRO A 81 -0.16 23.99 -10.30
C PRO A 81 0.63 22.68 -10.12
N GLN A 82 0.49 21.73 -11.04
CA GLN A 82 1.25 20.49 -11.01
C GLN A 82 2.72 20.74 -11.32
N GLN A 83 3.02 21.52 -12.36
CA GLN A 83 4.39 21.92 -12.70
C GLN A 83 5.08 22.63 -11.53
N ALA A 84 4.41 23.59 -10.89
CA ALA A 84 4.96 24.32 -9.75
C ALA A 84 5.22 23.40 -8.54
N ALA A 85 4.27 22.52 -8.20
CA ALA A 85 4.42 21.59 -7.09
C ALA A 85 5.53 20.57 -7.35
N LEU A 86 5.66 20.06 -8.58
CA LEU A 86 6.74 19.13 -8.94
C LEU A 86 8.10 19.82 -8.95
N ALA A 87 8.22 21.02 -9.52
CA ALA A 87 9.48 21.76 -9.53
C ALA A 87 9.95 22.09 -8.10
N GLN A 88 9.03 22.47 -7.22
CA GLN A 88 9.32 22.68 -5.80
C GLN A 88 9.78 21.38 -5.11
N TRP A 89 9.09 20.26 -5.37
CA TRP A 89 9.47 18.96 -4.82
C TRP A 89 10.84 18.47 -5.33
N LEU A 90 11.14 18.63 -6.62
CA LEU A 90 12.45 18.31 -7.17
C LEU A 90 13.55 19.17 -6.55
N GLY A 91 13.25 20.44 -6.25
CA GLY A 91 14.17 21.36 -5.58
C GLY A 91 14.44 21.05 -4.10
N THR A 92 13.71 20.12 -3.46
CA THR A 92 14.04 19.68 -2.09
C THR A 92 15.16 18.65 -2.06
N TRP A 93 15.51 18.06 -3.20
CA TRP A 93 16.57 17.07 -3.31
C TRP A 93 17.91 17.77 -3.54
N PRO A 94 18.90 17.63 -2.64
CA PRO A 94 20.18 18.32 -2.76
C PRO A 94 21.01 17.84 -3.96
N GLU A 95 20.72 16.66 -4.51
CA GLU A 95 21.40 16.09 -5.67
C GLU A 95 20.92 16.69 -7.00
N LEU A 96 19.74 17.30 -7.01
CA LEU A 96 19.12 17.84 -8.21
C LEU A 96 19.33 19.35 -8.30
N PRO A 97 19.58 19.89 -9.51
CA PRO A 97 19.61 21.34 -9.70
C PRO A 97 18.22 21.94 -9.47
N ALA A 98 18.17 23.19 -9.03
CA ALA A 98 16.92 23.93 -8.91
C ALA A 98 16.19 23.95 -10.27
N MET A 99 14.91 23.56 -10.28
CA MET A 99 14.09 23.49 -11.48
C MET A 99 13.03 24.58 -11.49
N SER A 100 12.79 25.18 -12.66
CA SER A 100 11.65 26.06 -12.87
C SER A 100 10.41 25.24 -13.21
N ALA A 101 9.21 25.78 -12.91
CA ALA A 101 7.96 25.15 -13.31
C ALA A 101 7.83 25.04 -14.85
N ALA A 102 8.38 26.00 -15.59
CA ALA A 102 8.33 26.01 -17.06
C ALA A 102 9.13 24.86 -17.70
N ALA A 103 10.16 24.35 -17.01
CA ALA A 103 10.97 23.23 -17.48
C ALA A 103 10.27 21.86 -17.37
N VAL A 104 9.07 21.81 -16.77
CA VAL A 104 8.28 20.58 -16.60
C VAL A 104 7.21 20.52 -17.69
N ALA A 105 7.30 19.59 -18.63
CA ALA A 105 6.27 19.39 -19.65
C ALA A 105 5.07 18.56 -19.13
N GLY A 106 3.92 18.65 -19.79
CA GLY A 106 2.73 17.86 -19.46
C GLY A 106 2.25 17.05 -20.67
N PHE A 107 2.09 15.73 -20.49
CA PHE A 107 1.54 14.84 -21.50
C PHE A 107 0.33 14.07 -20.97
N ILE A 108 -0.69 13.95 -21.82
CA ILE A 108 -1.78 12.99 -21.64
C ILE A 108 -1.48 11.80 -22.52
N VAL A 109 -1.34 10.62 -21.91
CA VAL A 109 -1.07 9.35 -22.58
C VAL A 109 -2.29 8.44 -22.37
N PRO A 110 -3.25 8.40 -23.32
CA PRO A 110 -4.48 7.62 -23.15
C PRO A 110 -4.18 6.15 -22.88
N ALA A 111 -4.91 5.54 -21.94
CA ALA A 111 -4.78 4.09 -21.66
C ALA A 111 -5.14 3.23 -22.88
N ASP A 112 -6.13 3.67 -23.67
CA ASP A 112 -6.60 2.99 -24.88
C ASP A 112 -5.70 3.35 -26.08
N SER A 113 -4.45 2.87 -26.06
CA SER A 113 -3.43 3.15 -27.07
C SER A 113 -3.66 2.49 -28.43
N GLY A 114 -4.79 1.79 -28.61
CA GLY A 114 -5.12 1.03 -29.83
C GLY A 114 -5.48 1.90 -31.03
N ALA A 115 -5.84 3.16 -30.82
CA ALA A 115 -6.10 4.10 -31.90
C ALA A 115 -4.88 5.00 -32.11
N ALA A 116 -4.52 5.23 -33.38
CA ALA A 116 -3.50 6.18 -33.80
C ALA A 116 -3.88 7.61 -33.35
N ALA A 117 -3.64 7.95 -32.09
CA ALA A 117 -3.83 9.29 -31.58
C ALA A 117 -2.82 10.21 -32.27
N ILE A 118 -3.33 11.14 -33.06
CA ILE A 118 -2.54 12.23 -33.62
C ILE A 118 -2.20 13.17 -32.45
N ALA A 119 -0.94 13.57 -32.35
CA ALA A 119 -0.52 14.53 -31.33
C ALA A 119 -1.39 15.80 -31.41
N ALA A 120 -2.21 16.01 -30.38
CA ALA A 120 -3.14 17.12 -30.30
C ALA A 120 -2.81 17.98 -29.08
N SER A 121 -2.81 19.30 -29.26
CA SER A 121 -2.74 20.21 -28.13
C SER A 121 -4.07 20.17 -27.38
N GLY A 122 -4.05 19.69 -26.14
CA GLY A 122 -5.18 19.75 -25.24
C GLY A 122 -5.40 21.17 -24.71
N ALA A 123 -6.52 21.35 -24.03
CA ALA A 123 -6.72 22.52 -23.18
C ALA A 123 -5.66 22.55 -22.07
N ASP A 124 -5.36 23.74 -21.56
CA ASP A 124 -4.52 23.94 -20.37
C ASP A 124 -3.04 23.51 -20.50
N GLY A 125 -2.52 23.45 -21.72
CA GLY A 125 -1.09 23.22 -22.00
C GLY A 125 -0.66 21.75 -22.00
N TRP A 126 -1.60 20.81 -21.92
CA TRP A 126 -1.33 19.38 -22.06
C TRP A 126 -1.14 18.97 -23.53
N LEU A 127 -0.14 18.13 -23.82
CA LEU A 127 0.00 17.49 -25.13
C LEU A 127 -0.54 16.04 -25.07
N ILE A 128 -1.52 15.70 -25.91
CA ILE A 128 -2.05 14.35 -26.00
C ILE A 128 -1.16 13.54 -26.94
N VAL A 129 -0.56 12.45 -26.47
CA VAL A 129 0.41 11.64 -27.21
C VAL A 129 0.17 10.16 -26.97
N ALA A 130 0.20 9.34 -28.02
CA ALA A 130 0.16 7.88 -27.88
C ALA A 130 1.45 7.36 -27.21
N ALA A 131 1.35 6.34 -26.35
CA ALA A 131 2.50 5.74 -25.67
C ALA A 131 3.74 5.47 -26.57
N PRO A 132 3.63 4.88 -27.78
CA PRO A 132 4.79 4.64 -28.64
C PRO A 132 5.46 5.91 -29.19
N GLN A 133 4.74 7.03 -29.25
CA GLN A 133 5.26 8.33 -29.71
C GLN A 133 5.84 9.17 -28.57
N LEU A 134 5.56 8.81 -27.32
CA LEU A 134 5.96 9.57 -26.13
C LEU A 134 7.47 9.85 -26.12
N ALA A 135 8.30 8.85 -26.38
CA ALA A 135 9.75 9.01 -26.36
C ALA A 135 10.26 10.01 -27.43
N ALA A 136 9.64 10.03 -28.62
CA ALA A 136 9.99 10.98 -29.67
C ALA A 136 9.64 12.42 -29.27
N HIS A 137 8.45 12.62 -28.68
CA HIS A 137 8.04 13.92 -28.16
C HIS A 137 8.90 14.37 -26.98
N LEU A 138 9.19 13.45 -26.05
CA LEU A 138 10.10 13.72 -24.95
C LEU A 138 11.49 14.08 -25.44
N ARG A 139 11.99 13.54 -26.56
CA ARG A 139 13.26 13.91 -27.22
C ARG A 139 13.20 15.22 -28.03
N ALA A 140 12.01 15.69 -28.39
CA ALA A 140 11.80 16.96 -29.08
C ALA A 140 11.76 18.17 -28.13
N LEU A 141 11.50 17.99 -26.83
CA LEU A 141 11.55 19.06 -25.83
C LEU A 141 12.92 19.77 -25.81
N THR A 142 12.96 21.03 -25.43
CA THR A 142 14.25 21.72 -25.19
C THR A 142 14.81 21.26 -23.85
N PRO A 143 16.08 20.83 -23.76
CA PRO A 143 16.70 20.52 -22.48
C PRO A 143 16.94 21.81 -21.69
N GLU A 144 16.04 22.14 -20.77
CA GLU A 144 16.15 23.33 -19.92
C GLU A 144 16.83 23.04 -18.57
N ALA A 145 16.79 21.79 -18.11
CA ALA A 145 17.37 21.41 -16.83
C ALA A 145 18.82 20.91 -16.99
N ALA A 146 19.70 21.24 -16.05
CA ALA A 146 21.06 20.71 -16.00
C ALA A 146 21.12 19.27 -15.42
N LEU A 147 20.15 18.42 -15.77
CA LEU A 147 20.04 17.04 -15.31
C LEU A 147 20.90 16.15 -16.21
N THR A 148 22.06 15.70 -15.73
CA THR A 148 22.90 14.74 -16.45
C THR A 148 22.50 13.30 -16.12
N ALA A 149 22.77 12.35 -17.01
CA ALA A 149 22.50 10.93 -16.77
C ALA A 149 23.17 10.42 -15.49
N ALA A 150 24.39 10.89 -15.18
CA ALA A 150 25.10 10.51 -13.96
C ALA A 150 24.41 11.02 -12.67
N VAL A 151 23.83 12.22 -12.71
CA VAL A 151 23.04 12.76 -11.59
C VAL A 151 21.76 11.95 -11.40
N LEU A 152 21.08 11.60 -12.50
CA LEU A 152 19.88 10.78 -12.45
C LEU A 152 20.16 9.37 -11.93
N HIS A 153 21.27 8.75 -12.32
CA HIS A 153 21.64 7.44 -11.82
C HIS A 153 21.92 7.47 -10.32
N ARG A 154 22.70 8.45 -9.84
CA ARG A 154 22.93 8.65 -8.39
C ARG A 154 21.63 8.90 -7.63
N TRP A 155 20.72 9.67 -8.21
CA TRP A 155 19.43 9.94 -7.61
C TRP A 155 18.51 8.70 -7.61
N ALA A 156 18.55 7.89 -8.67
CA ALA A 156 17.85 6.61 -8.71
C ALA A 156 18.41 5.64 -7.66
N ASP A 157 19.73 5.60 -7.51
CA ASP A 157 20.41 4.85 -6.46
C ASP A 157 19.97 5.36 -5.09
N SER A 158 19.99 6.67 -4.82
CA SER A 158 19.55 7.21 -3.51
C SER A 158 18.06 6.99 -3.20
N LEU A 159 17.21 6.80 -4.22
CA LEU A 159 15.81 6.41 -4.06
C LEU A 159 15.59 4.90 -3.84
N THR A 160 16.48 4.05 -4.36
CA THR A 160 16.36 2.58 -4.33
C THR A 160 17.23 1.91 -3.30
N GLU A 161 18.32 2.57 -2.90
CA GLU A 161 19.22 2.21 -1.84
C GLU A 161 18.41 2.34 -0.55
N GLU A 162 17.71 1.25 -0.25
CA GLU A 162 17.22 0.90 1.06
C GLU A 162 18.48 0.76 1.91
N ASP A 163 18.98 1.90 2.40
CA ASP A 163 20.30 2.12 3.01
C ASP A 163 20.79 0.83 3.68
N PRO A 164 21.79 0.12 3.10
CA PRO A 164 22.21 -1.17 3.61
C PRO A 164 22.59 -0.95 5.05
N ALA A 165 21.83 -1.56 5.97
CA ALA A 165 21.94 -1.38 7.42
C ALA A 165 23.40 -1.08 7.79
N PRO A 166 23.72 0.18 8.17
CA PRO A 166 25.10 0.65 8.17
C PRO A 166 25.94 -0.27 9.04
N GLN A 167 27.00 -0.86 8.47
CA GLN A 167 28.00 -1.64 9.20
C GLN A 167 28.96 -0.75 10.00
N GLN A 168 28.55 0.48 10.34
CA GLN A 168 29.32 1.46 11.10
C GLN A 168 28.54 1.80 12.38
N ASP A 169 29.28 1.97 13.48
CA ASP A 169 28.84 1.89 14.87
C ASP A 169 27.38 2.32 15.14
N PRO A 170 26.56 1.43 15.76
CA PRO A 170 25.11 1.54 15.85
C PRO A 170 24.56 2.73 16.67
N ASP A 171 25.39 3.51 17.34
CA ASP A 171 24.91 4.47 18.35
C ASP A 171 24.80 5.93 17.86
N GLU A 172 25.52 6.35 16.83
CA GLU A 172 25.50 7.78 16.39
C GLU A 172 24.73 8.04 15.09
N ALA A 173 24.77 7.15 14.09
CA ALA A 173 24.15 7.40 12.79
C ALA A 173 22.65 7.03 12.73
N LEU A 174 22.16 6.19 13.64
CA LEU A 174 20.77 5.71 13.69
C LEU A 174 19.75 6.80 14.07
N THR A 175 20.20 7.90 14.66
CA THR A 175 19.29 8.95 15.16
C THR A 175 18.82 9.89 14.04
N GLY A 176 19.69 10.35 13.14
CA GLY A 176 19.36 11.42 12.19
C GLY A 176 18.35 11.04 11.10
N PHE A 177 18.47 9.86 10.50
CA PHE A 177 17.59 9.43 9.40
C PHE A 177 16.20 9.04 9.89
N TRP A 178 16.12 8.23 10.96
CA TRP A 178 14.86 7.87 11.57
C TRP A 178 14.16 9.09 12.16
N GLU A 179 14.88 10.06 12.70
CA GLU A 179 14.29 11.30 13.18
C GLU A 179 13.71 12.12 12.02
N HIS A 180 14.36 12.16 10.85
CA HIS A 180 13.81 12.85 9.67
C HIS A 180 12.59 12.15 9.08
N LYS A 181 12.64 10.82 8.92
CA LYS A 181 11.49 10.01 8.46
C LYS A 181 10.35 10.01 9.47
N ALA A 182 10.65 9.94 10.76
CA ALA A 182 9.66 10.04 11.82
C ALA A 182 9.06 11.45 11.88
N ARG A 183 9.85 12.51 11.68
CA ARG A 183 9.31 13.88 11.55
C ARG A 183 8.47 14.07 10.30
N GLN A 184 8.82 13.45 9.17
CA GLN A 184 7.99 13.46 7.97
C GLN A 184 6.69 12.69 8.18
N LEU A 185 6.75 11.50 8.79
CA LEU A 185 5.56 10.73 9.14
C LEU A 185 4.71 11.45 10.21
N TRP A 186 5.33 12.13 11.18
CA TRP A 186 4.66 12.97 12.18
C TRP A 186 4.07 14.25 11.60
N SER A 187 4.73 14.89 10.63
CA SER A 187 4.12 16.02 9.92
C SER A 187 2.93 15.56 9.09
N TRP A 188 3.02 14.36 8.50
CA TRP A 188 1.93 13.78 7.70
C TRP A 188 0.75 13.31 8.57
N LEU A 189 1.01 12.83 9.78
CA LEU A 189 -0.02 12.49 10.78
C LEU A 189 -0.67 13.72 11.44
N GLY A 190 -0.30 14.94 11.07
CA GLY A 190 -0.83 16.18 11.65
C GLY A 190 -0.34 16.46 13.06
N ALA A 191 0.70 15.77 13.54
CA ALA A 191 1.28 15.96 14.86
C ALA A 191 2.20 17.19 14.96
N ALA A 192 2.40 17.92 13.85
CA ALA A 192 3.12 19.20 13.86
C ALA A 192 2.44 20.28 14.73
N ASP A 193 1.16 20.08 15.08
CA ASP A 193 0.38 20.95 15.97
C ASP A 193 0.30 20.44 17.42
N VAL A 194 1.07 19.41 17.81
CA VAL A 194 1.17 19.03 19.23
C VAL A 194 2.14 20.00 19.90
N PRO A 195 1.67 20.91 20.78
CA PRO A 195 2.56 21.81 21.50
C PRO A 195 3.56 20.95 22.28
N ALA A 196 4.84 21.33 22.25
CA ALA A 196 5.89 20.64 22.99
C ALA A 196 5.42 20.37 24.42
N ASP A 197 5.32 19.09 24.79
CA ASP A 197 4.93 18.69 26.13
C ASP A 197 5.79 19.48 27.12
N PRO A 198 5.19 20.12 28.14
CA PRO A 198 5.95 20.85 29.13
C PRO A 198 6.98 19.89 29.76
N PRO A 199 8.22 20.36 29.99
CA PRO A 199 9.32 19.50 30.42
C PRO A 199 8.91 18.67 31.63
N TYR A 200 8.97 17.34 31.47
CA TYR A 200 8.77 16.36 32.54
C TYR A 200 9.75 16.68 33.67
N GLY A 201 9.28 17.38 34.70
CA GLY A 201 10.16 17.85 35.78
C GLY A 201 9.52 18.79 36.79
N LEU A 202 8.39 19.42 36.46
CA LEU A 202 7.60 20.12 37.48
C LEU A 202 6.62 19.13 38.12
N ALA A 203 6.81 18.91 39.42
CA ALA A 203 5.95 18.07 40.25
C ALA A 203 4.47 18.34 39.92
N PRO A 204 3.69 17.30 39.56
CA PRO A 204 2.31 17.49 39.18
C PRO A 204 1.57 18.16 40.34
N PRO A 205 0.76 19.21 40.09
CA PRO A 205 -0.13 19.71 41.12
C PRO A 205 -1.02 18.55 41.59
N LEU A 206 -1.20 18.41 42.90
CA LEU A 206 -2.13 17.49 43.55
C LEU A 206 -3.57 17.88 43.18
N THR A 207 -3.96 17.68 41.92
CA THR A 207 -5.35 17.75 41.49
C THR A 207 -5.98 16.39 41.73
N ALA A 208 -7.15 16.42 42.37
CA ALA A 208 -7.94 15.27 42.79
C ALA A 208 -8.06 14.17 41.72
N PRO A 209 -8.14 12.88 42.12
CA PRO A 209 -8.30 11.77 41.18
C PRO A 209 -9.51 12.02 40.26
N PRO A 210 -9.33 12.05 38.94
CA PRO A 210 -10.42 12.35 38.02
C PRO A 210 -11.42 11.20 38.01
N ALA A 211 -12.64 11.48 38.51
CA ALA A 211 -13.80 10.59 38.41
C ALA A 211 -14.18 10.25 36.94
N ASP A 212 -13.57 10.93 35.96
CA ASP A 212 -13.84 10.76 34.53
C ASP A 212 -13.09 9.57 33.89
N THR A 213 -12.09 9.00 34.56
CA THR A 213 -11.30 7.88 34.02
C THR A 213 -12.12 6.60 33.80
N ALA A 214 -13.07 6.30 34.70
CA ALA A 214 -13.95 5.14 34.54
C ALA A 214 -14.90 5.28 33.34
N ALA A 215 -15.41 6.49 33.10
CA ALA A 215 -16.28 6.76 31.95
C ALA A 215 -15.51 6.67 30.62
N GLU A 216 -14.26 7.12 30.60
CA GLU A 216 -13.38 6.98 29.42
C GLU A 216 -13.05 5.52 29.13
N GLN A 217 -12.76 4.71 30.15
CA GLN A 217 -12.52 3.27 29.99
C GLN A 217 -13.74 2.57 29.39
N GLN A 218 -14.94 2.82 29.91
CA GLN A 218 -16.19 2.28 29.36
C GLN A 218 -16.40 2.69 27.90
N ARG A 219 -16.05 3.93 27.54
CA ARG A 219 -16.15 4.42 26.16
C ARG A 219 -15.17 3.70 25.22
N LEU A 220 -13.96 3.41 25.69
CA LEU A 220 -12.97 2.65 24.90
C LEU A 220 -13.38 1.20 24.72
N GLU A 221 -13.96 0.58 25.74
CA GLU A 221 -14.52 -0.79 25.64
C GLU A 221 -15.66 -0.85 24.63
N GLN A 222 -16.59 0.12 24.66
CA GLN A 222 -17.66 0.22 23.67
C GLN A 222 -17.10 0.38 22.24
N LEU A 223 -16.07 1.21 22.06
CA LEU A 223 -15.45 1.43 20.75
C LEU A 223 -14.76 0.15 20.25
N ARG A 224 -14.07 -0.59 21.12
CA ARG A 224 -13.49 -1.89 20.78
C ARG A 224 -14.55 -2.89 20.34
N GLN A 225 -15.65 -3.00 21.10
CA GLN A 225 -16.77 -3.89 20.74
C GLN A 225 -17.38 -3.52 19.39
N GLN A 226 -17.53 -2.22 19.12
CA GLN A 226 -18.05 -1.73 17.84
C GLN A 226 -17.13 -2.11 16.66
N LEU A 227 -15.81 -1.92 16.81
CA LEU A 227 -14.85 -2.28 15.75
C LEU A 227 -14.83 -3.79 15.47
N PHE A 228 -14.96 -4.62 16.51
CA PHE A 228 -15.06 -6.08 16.32
C PHE A 228 -16.33 -6.47 15.55
N ALA A 229 -17.47 -5.84 15.86
CA ALA A 229 -18.73 -6.10 15.16
C ALA A 229 -18.65 -5.67 13.67
N GLU A 230 -18.05 -4.51 13.39
CA GLU A 230 -17.89 -4.00 12.03
C GLU A 230 -16.98 -4.90 11.18
N LEU A 231 -15.85 -5.37 11.74
CA LEU A 231 -14.96 -6.31 11.05
C LEU A 231 -15.64 -7.66 10.78
N GLN A 232 -16.45 -8.16 11.71
CA GLN A 232 -17.23 -9.38 11.48
C GLN A 232 -18.26 -9.20 10.36
N GLN A 233 -18.96 -8.07 10.33
CA GLN A 233 -19.90 -7.74 9.27
C GLN A 233 -19.21 -7.63 7.91
N GLN A 234 -18.03 -7.02 7.85
CA GLN A 234 -17.26 -6.91 6.61
C GLN A 234 -16.85 -8.29 6.08
N ARG A 235 -16.41 -9.20 6.96
CA ARG A 235 -16.08 -10.58 6.58
C ARG A 235 -17.29 -11.35 6.04
N GLN A 236 -18.44 -11.24 6.71
CA GLN A 236 -19.67 -11.86 6.22
C GLN A 236 -20.09 -11.32 4.84
N ALA A 237 -19.93 -10.00 4.63
CA ALA A 237 -20.23 -9.38 3.34
C ALA A 237 -19.29 -9.85 2.22
N THR A 238 -18.00 -10.09 2.52
CA THR A 238 -17.07 -10.64 1.54
C THR A 238 -17.37 -12.10 1.23
N GLU A 239 -17.66 -12.92 2.24
CA GLU A 239 -18.05 -14.33 2.08
C GLU A 239 -19.32 -14.46 1.22
N ALA A 240 -20.32 -13.61 1.44
CA ALA A 240 -21.54 -13.61 0.62
C ALA A 240 -21.28 -13.25 -0.86
N ARG A 241 -20.39 -12.28 -1.12
CA ARG A 241 -20.01 -11.91 -2.49
C ARG A 241 -19.22 -13.03 -3.17
N GLU A 242 -18.35 -13.70 -2.43
CA GLU A 242 -17.59 -14.86 -2.92
C GLU A 242 -18.53 -16.02 -3.25
N ALA A 243 -19.49 -16.35 -2.38
CA ALA A 243 -20.49 -17.39 -2.66
C ALA A 243 -21.32 -17.08 -3.93
N THR A 244 -21.66 -15.80 -4.16
CA THR A 244 -22.38 -15.41 -5.39
C THR A 244 -21.51 -15.54 -6.63
N ARG A 245 -20.22 -15.19 -6.55
CA ARG A 245 -19.25 -15.39 -7.64
C ARG A 245 -19.03 -16.87 -7.94
N GLU A 246 -18.99 -17.72 -6.92
CA GLU A 246 -18.87 -19.17 -7.12
C GLU A 246 -20.10 -19.74 -7.84
N GLN A 247 -21.31 -19.28 -7.49
CA GLN A 247 -22.54 -19.68 -8.19
C GLN A 247 -22.54 -19.23 -9.65
N SER A 248 -22.10 -18.01 -9.96
CA SER A 248 -22.07 -17.53 -11.35
C SER A 248 -21.03 -18.29 -12.19
N ILE A 249 -19.86 -18.62 -11.62
CA ILE A 249 -18.86 -19.47 -12.29
C ILE A 249 -19.41 -20.88 -12.52
N ALA A 250 -20.13 -21.46 -11.56
CA ALA A 250 -20.77 -22.77 -11.72
C ALA A 250 -21.82 -22.77 -12.85
N GLN A 251 -22.61 -21.71 -12.97
CA GLN A 251 -23.57 -21.53 -14.07
C GLN A 251 -22.86 -21.40 -15.42
N LEU A 252 -21.80 -20.58 -15.52
CA LEU A 252 -21.01 -20.46 -16.74
C LEU A 252 -20.39 -21.80 -17.15
N ARG A 253 -19.94 -22.61 -16.19
CA ARG A 253 -19.45 -23.98 -16.47
C ARG A 253 -20.56 -24.88 -17.01
N GLN A 254 -21.77 -24.81 -16.46
CA GLN A 254 -22.92 -25.58 -16.99
C GLN A 254 -23.29 -25.15 -18.42
N GLN A 255 -23.25 -23.84 -18.71
CA GLN A 255 -23.50 -23.32 -20.06
C GLN A 255 -22.42 -23.75 -21.06
N LEU A 256 -21.14 -23.71 -20.66
CA LEU A 256 -20.04 -24.15 -21.51
C LEU A 256 -20.09 -25.67 -21.77
N ALA A 257 -20.48 -26.47 -20.78
CA ALA A 257 -20.65 -27.92 -20.95
C ALA A 257 -21.76 -28.30 -21.95
N ALA A 258 -22.74 -27.41 -22.16
CA ALA A 258 -23.81 -27.61 -23.13
C ALA A 258 -23.39 -27.27 -24.58
N THR A 259 -22.18 -26.76 -24.81
CA THR A 259 -21.71 -26.33 -26.14
C THR A 259 -20.73 -27.36 -26.73
N PRO A 260 -21.10 -28.12 -27.79
CA PRO A 260 -20.39 -29.35 -28.18
C PRO A 260 -19.08 -29.18 -28.98
N SER A 261 -18.68 -27.98 -29.42
CA SER A 261 -17.56 -27.82 -30.37
C SER A 261 -16.15 -27.61 -29.77
N ALA A 262 -15.98 -27.63 -28.43
CA ALA A 262 -14.70 -27.34 -27.75
C ALA A 262 -14.24 -28.42 -26.74
N ALA A 263 -14.64 -29.68 -26.91
CA ALA A 263 -14.52 -30.71 -25.86
C ALA A 263 -13.09 -31.04 -25.37
N ALA A 264 -12.07 -31.00 -26.23
CA ALA A 264 -10.70 -31.39 -25.86
C ALA A 264 -9.98 -30.32 -25.02
N GLU A 265 -10.05 -29.05 -25.44
CA GLU A 265 -9.46 -27.95 -24.68
C GLU A 265 -10.19 -27.72 -23.36
N VAL A 266 -11.52 -27.89 -23.34
CA VAL A 266 -12.33 -27.83 -22.12
C VAL A 266 -11.93 -28.94 -21.13
N ALA A 267 -11.64 -30.16 -21.58
CA ALA A 267 -11.17 -31.23 -20.71
C ALA A 267 -9.80 -30.92 -20.08
N ALA A 268 -8.87 -30.35 -20.85
CA ALA A 268 -7.55 -29.94 -20.34
C ALA A 268 -7.66 -28.78 -19.33
N LEU A 269 -8.49 -27.77 -19.63
CA LEU A 269 -8.76 -26.67 -18.71
C LEU A 269 -9.46 -27.15 -17.43
N GLN A 270 -10.37 -28.12 -17.53
CA GLN A 270 -11.05 -28.71 -16.39
C GLN A 270 -10.10 -29.50 -15.49
N ALA A 271 -9.15 -30.26 -16.07
CA ALA A 271 -8.11 -30.95 -15.31
C ALA A 271 -7.19 -29.96 -14.57
N ARG A 272 -6.77 -28.88 -15.23
CA ARG A 272 -5.95 -27.83 -14.61
C ARG A 272 -6.68 -27.12 -13.47
N LEU A 273 -7.97 -26.83 -13.66
CA LEU A 273 -8.76 -26.17 -12.64
C LEU A 273 -9.02 -27.07 -11.44
N ALA A 274 -9.21 -28.38 -11.66
CA ALA A 274 -9.32 -29.36 -10.58
C ALA A 274 -8.04 -29.42 -9.72
N ALA A 275 -6.86 -29.40 -10.35
CA ALA A 275 -5.58 -29.33 -9.66
C ALA A 275 -5.43 -28.04 -8.85
N GLU A 276 -5.73 -26.88 -9.43
CA GLU A 276 -5.69 -25.59 -8.72
C GLU A 276 -6.68 -25.54 -7.54
N THR A 277 -7.87 -26.14 -7.71
CA THR A 277 -8.86 -26.25 -6.63
C THR A 277 -8.35 -27.12 -5.49
N GLN A 278 -7.65 -28.22 -5.79
CA GLN A 278 -7.03 -29.07 -4.78
C GLN A 278 -5.94 -28.33 -4.00
N GLU A 279 -5.10 -27.54 -4.68
CA GLU A 279 -4.09 -26.69 -4.03
C GLU A 279 -4.71 -25.62 -3.13
N LYS A 280 -5.77 -24.94 -3.60
CA LYS A 280 -6.51 -23.96 -2.78
C LYS A 280 -7.11 -24.58 -1.54
N ASN A 281 -7.70 -25.78 -1.66
CA ASN A 281 -8.25 -26.50 -0.52
C ASN A 281 -7.16 -26.90 0.48
N ALA A 282 -5.98 -27.32 0.01
CA ALA A 282 -4.84 -27.62 0.86
C ALA A 282 -4.32 -26.38 1.61
N LEU A 283 -4.25 -25.22 0.95
CA LEU A 283 -3.88 -23.95 1.58
C LEU A 283 -4.92 -23.51 2.63
N ALA A 284 -6.22 -23.62 2.32
CA ALA A 284 -7.28 -23.28 3.25
C ALA A 284 -7.24 -24.16 4.51
N ALA A 285 -7.00 -25.47 4.36
CA ALA A 285 -6.82 -26.38 5.49
C ALA A 285 -5.61 -26.00 6.35
N THR A 286 -4.49 -25.58 5.72
CA THR A 286 -3.29 -25.13 6.42
C THR A 286 -3.54 -23.85 7.23
N ILE A 287 -4.30 -22.89 6.66
CA ILE A 287 -4.70 -21.65 7.36
C ILE A 287 -5.65 -21.96 8.51
N ALA A 288 -6.59 -22.89 8.35
CA ALA A 288 -7.50 -23.29 9.43
C ALA A 288 -6.73 -23.94 10.59
N ALA A 289 -5.78 -24.82 10.27
CA ALA A 289 -4.91 -25.45 11.27
C ALA A 289 -4.06 -24.43 12.04
N SER A 290 -3.46 -23.45 11.35
CA SER A 290 -2.64 -22.42 12.01
C SER A 290 -3.47 -21.51 12.92
N ARG A 291 -4.72 -21.19 12.55
CA ARG A 291 -5.66 -20.46 13.41
C ARG A 291 -6.00 -21.25 14.67
N GLN A 292 -6.31 -22.54 14.52
CA GLN A 292 -6.62 -23.40 15.66
C GLN A 292 -5.44 -23.52 16.63
N GLU A 293 -4.21 -23.60 16.11
CA GLU A 293 -3.00 -23.60 16.94
C GLU A 293 -2.80 -22.26 17.67
N ALA A 294 -3.00 -21.13 16.99
CA ALA A 294 -2.92 -19.81 17.61
C ALA A 294 -3.94 -19.64 18.73
N ASP A 295 -5.18 -20.09 18.53
CA ASP A 295 -6.22 -20.07 19.55
C ASP A 295 -5.87 -20.96 20.75
N ALA A 296 -5.28 -22.13 20.52
CA ALA A 296 -4.81 -23.01 21.58
C ALA A 296 -3.68 -22.37 22.40
N ARG A 297 -2.70 -21.74 21.73
CA ARG A 297 -1.61 -21.00 22.39
C ARG A 297 -2.13 -19.80 23.18
N ASN A 298 -3.12 -19.07 22.66
CA ASN A 298 -3.73 -17.96 23.38
C ASN A 298 -4.42 -18.41 24.65
N ARG A 299 -5.19 -19.51 24.61
CA ARG A 299 -5.78 -20.09 25.83
C ARG A 299 -4.72 -20.54 26.84
N GLU A 300 -3.60 -21.07 26.36
CA GLU A 300 -2.48 -21.43 27.23
C GLU A 300 -1.86 -20.20 27.90
N LEU A 301 -1.61 -19.12 27.14
CA LEU A 301 -1.08 -17.86 27.67
C LEU A 301 -2.04 -17.23 28.69
N GLU A 302 -3.34 -17.28 28.42
CA GLU A 302 -4.36 -16.78 29.34
C GLU A 302 -4.40 -17.61 30.64
N ALA A 303 -4.28 -18.93 30.56
CA ALA A 303 -4.15 -19.79 31.74
C ALA A 303 -2.88 -19.48 32.55
N ARG A 304 -1.74 -19.22 31.89
CA ARG A 304 -0.49 -18.81 32.55
C ARG A 304 -0.63 -17.42 33.20
N MET A 305 -1.32 -16.49 32.56
CA MET A 305 -1.58 -15.15 33.10
C MET A 305 -2.43 -15.24 34.37
N GLN A 306 -3.52 -16.02 34.35
CA GLN A 306 -4.33 -16.28 35.54
C GLN A 306 -3.54 -16.97 36.66
N GLN A 307 -2.59 -17.84 36.33
CA GLN A 307 -1.71 -18.46 37.32
C GLN A 307 -0.78 -17.42 37.98
N LEU A 308 -0.19 -16.52 37.19
CA LEU A 308 0.65 -15.43 37.69
C LEU A 308 -0.16 -14.47 38.57
N ASP A 309 -1.39 -14.12 38.17
CA ASP A 309 -2.28 -13.27 38.97
C ASP A 309 -2.57 -13.88 40.34
N ARG A 310 -2.81 -15.19 40.42
CA ARG A 310 -2.98 -15.89 41.71
C ARG A 310 -1.71 -15.85 42.57
N GLN A 311 -0.53 -15.99 41.97
CA GLN A 311 0.75 -15.89 42.70
C GLN A 311 0.99 -14.47 43.23
N VAL A 312 0.70 -13.45 42.42
CA VAL A 312 0.78 -12.04 42.85
C VAL A 312 -0.21 -11.76 43.98
N ALA A 313 -1.45 -12.25 43.88
CA ALA A 313 -2.44 -12.12 44.94
C ALA A 313 -1.99 -12.80 46.26
N GLN A 314 -1.32 -13.96 46.19
CA GLN A 314 -0.73 -14.62 47.37
C GLN A 314 0.40 -13.81 48.01
N LEU A 315 1.25 -13.17 47.19
CA LEU A 315 2.33 -12.31 47.69
C LEU A 315 1.78 -11.02 48.32
N GLN A 316 0.71 -10.44 47.78
CA GLN A 316 0.07 -9.24 48.33
C GLN A 316 -0.74 -9.52 49.59
N THR A 317 -1.34 -10.71 49.70
CA THR A 317 -2.09 -11.13 50.90
C THR A 317 -1.20 -11.68 52.00
N ARG A 318 0.11 -11.84 51.78
CA ARG A 318 1.06 -12.23 52.84
C ARG A 318 1.10 -11.10 53.87
N PRO A 319 0.48 -11.28 55.06
CA PRO A 319 0.46 -10.23 56.06
C PRO A 319 1.90 -9.97 56.49
N ALA A 320 2.29 -8.69 56.50
CA ALA A 320 3.52 -8.26 57.14
C ALA A 320 3.41 -8.67 58.62
N ALA A 321 4.06 -9.78 58.96
CA ALA A 321 4.09 -10.27 60.33
C ALA A 321 4.64 -9.14 61.20
N THR A 322 3.78 -8.69 62.09
CA THR A 322 4.02 -7.67 63.10
C THR A 322 5.28 -8.03 63.86
N ALA A 323 6.38 -7.34 63.56
CA ALA A 323 7.53 -7.29 64.45
C ALA A 323 7.14 -6.38 65.63
N GLU A 324 6.40 -6.94 66.58
CA GLU A 324 6.39 -6.42 67.96
C GLU A 324 7.77 -6.72 68.55
N ALA A 325 8.67 -5.73 68.47
CA ALA A 325 9.89 -5.69 69.25
C ALA A 325 9.89 -4.40 70.10
N SER A 326 9.56 -4.61 71.36
CA SER A 326 9.53 -3.68 72.48
C SER A 326 10.82 -2.84 72.56
N SER A 327 10.68 -1.52 72.66
CA SER A 327 11.76 -0.61 73.10
C SER A 327 11.34 0.11 74.40
N PRO A 328 12.20 0.17 75.44
CA PRO A 328 11.89 0.80 76.73
C PRO A 328 12.00 2.34 76.71
N PRO A 329 11.41 3.04 77.71
CA PRO A 329 11.20 4.49 77.69
C PRO A 329 12.35 5.30 78.31
N VAL A 330 12.60 6.51 77.78
CA VAL A 330 13.37 7.58 78.46
C VAL A 330 12.58 8.90 78.38
N PRO A 331 12.46 9.70 79.47
CA PRO A 331 11.50 10.80 79.58
C PRO A 331 12.10 12.21 79.34
N THR A 332 11.20 13.22 79.40
CA THR A 332 11.37 14.68 79.69
C THR A 332 11.81 15.59 78.51
N VAL A 333 11.31 16.82 78.24
CA VAL A 333 10.44 17.83 78.93
C VAL A 333 9.70 18.72 77.88
N ARG A 334 8.51 19.21 78.27
CA ARG A 334 7.55 20.27 77.80
C ARG A 334 8.20 21.71 77.70
N PRO A 335 7.63 22.85 77.17
CA PRO A 335 6.21 23.31 77.07
C PRO A 335 5.70 24.03 75.76
N ALA A 336 4.40 23.89 75.43
CA ALA A 336 3.27 24.89 75.44
C ALA A 336 3.22 25.90 74.26
N ALA A 337 2.33 25.74 73.25
CA ALA A 337 0.91 26.21 73.11
C ALA A 337 0.76 27.69 72.67
N PRO A 338 -0.36 28.17 72.04
CA PRO A 338 -1.66 27.55 71.69
C PRO A 338 -2.00 27.62 70.16
N ALA A 339 -2.80 26.75 69.52
CA ALA A 339 -4.25 26.53 69.56
C ALA A 339 -5.14 27.74 69.19
N VAL A 340 -5.67 27.73 67.96
CA VAL A 340 -6.97 28.35 67.64
C VAL A 340 -7.75 27.39 66.75
N ALA A 341 -8.79 26.78 67.32
CA ALA A 341 -9.88 26.15 66.60
C ALA A 341 -10.97 27.21 66.37
N SER A 342 -11.61 27.17 65.21
CA SER A 342 -12.94 27.78 65.07
C SER A 342 -13.76 26.93 64.12
N ALA A 343 -14.82 26.36 64.67
CA ALA A 343 -15.83 25.60 63.97
C ALA A 343 -17.18 26.33 64.10
N ALA A 344 -18.08 25.98 63.18
CA ALA A 344 -19.54 26.08 63.27
C ALA A 344 -20.20 27.29 62.56
N PRO A 345 -21.54 27.27 62.36
CA PRO A 345 -22.13 27.06 61.02
C PRO A 345 -23.12 28.18 60.64
N ALA A 346 -23.54 28.28 59.37
CA ALA A 346 -24.75 29.04 59.03
C ALA A 346 -25.39 28.58 57.72
N THR A 347 -26.57 28.00 57.88
CA THR A 347 -27.67 27.89 56.92
C THR A 347 -28.09 29.27 56.42
N GLY A 348 -28.40 29.40 55.14
CA GLY A 348 -28.92 30.65 54.57
C GLY A 348 -29.57 30.45 53.20
N LEU A 349 -30.85 30.09 53.20
CA LEU A 349 -31.76 30.24 52.07
C LEU A 349 -31.87 31.73 51.66
N ARG A 350 -31.73 32.06 50.38
CA ARG A 350 -32.69 32.94 49.68
C ARG A 350 -32.46 33.05 48.16
N THR A 351 -33.60 32.91 47.50
CA THR A 351 -33.99 33.21 46.12
C THR A 351 -33.76 34.67 45.71
N ALA A 352 -33.34 34.92 44.46
CA ALA A 352 -33.85 36.02 43.63
C ALA A 352 -33.46 35.85 42.15
N SER A 353 -34.47 35.71 41.30
CA SER A 353 -34.42 35.75 39.84
C SER A 353 -34.06 37.14 39.29
N LYS A 354 -33.28 37.21 38.20
CA LYS A 354 -33.37 38.25 37.16
C LYS A 354 -32.60 37.83 35.88
N PRO A 355 -32.93 38.37 34.69
CA PRO A 355 -32.95 37.63 33.46
C PRO A 355 -31.74 37.91 32.55
N ALA A 356 -31.64 37.02 31.57
CA ALA A 356 -30.77 36.96 30.40
C ALA A 356 -30.21 38.28 29.84
N PRO A 357 -28.96 38.21 29.34
CA PRO A 357 -28.63 38.76 28.03
C PRO A 357 -28.54 37.64 26.98
N THR A 358 -29.21 37.88 25.86
CA THR A 358 -29.14 37.13 24.60
C THR A 358 -27.70 36.97 24.13
N ARG A 359 -27.18 35.75 24.22
CA ARG A 359 -25.86 35.39 23.67
C ARG A 359 -26.04 34.97 22.20
N ARG A 360 -25.44 35.76 21.30
CA ARG A 360 -25.27 35.47 19.88
C ARG A 360 -24.73 34.04 19.67
N PRO A 361 -25.23 33.28 18.69
CA PRO A 361 -24.63 32.00 18.32
C PRO A 361 -23.24 32.27 17.73
N ALA A 362 -22.20 31.84 18.42
CA ALA A 362 -20.88 31.69 17.83
C ALA A 362 -20.94 30.52 16.82
N PRO A 363 -20.26 30.61 15.66
CA PRO A 363 -20.20 29.51 14.71
C PRO A 363 -19.60 28.29 15.40
N ALA A 364 -20.24 27.13 15.21
CA ALA A 364 -19.83 25.85 15.75
C ALA A 364 -18.38 25.56 15.35
N ALA A 365 -17.46 25.72 16.28
CA ALA A 365 -16.10 25.22 16.13
C ALA A 365 -16.19 23.70 16.02
N TRP A 366 -16.00 23.20 14.80
CA TRP A 366 -15.73 21.79 14.53
C TRP A 366 -14.50 21.36 15.32
N ARG A 367 -14.73 20.87 16.54
CA ARG A 367 -13.73 20.13 17.29
C ARG A 367 -13.63 18.75 16.66
N LEU A 368 -12.77 18.64 15.65
CA LEU A 368 -12.31 17.35 15.15
C LEU A 368 -11.86 16.52 16.35
N GLN A 369 -12.49 15.37 16.53
CA GLN A 369 -12.17 14.43 17.59
C GLN A 369 -10.89 13.68 17.18
N TRP A 370 -9.75 14.38 17.28
CA TRP A 370 -8.39 13.87 17.07
C TRP A 370 -8.10 12.46 17.62
N PRO A 371 -8.63 12.01 18.77
CA PRO A 371 -8.40 10.63 19.23
C PRO A 371 -8.98 9.56 18.29
N ARG A 372 -10.07 9.84 17.55
CA ARG A 372 -10.64 8.88 16.59
C ARG A 372 -9.81 8.78 15.32
N VAL A 373 -9.22 9.89 14.89
CA VAL A 373 -8.33 9.94 13.72
C VAL A 373 -7.02 9.20 14.03
N ALA A 374 -6.47 9.41 15.23
CA ALA A 374 -5.26 8.70 15.69
C ALA A 374 -5.45 7.17 15.73
N LEU A 375 -6.63 6.69 16.15
CA LEU A 375 -6.92 5.26 16.23
C LEU A 375 -7.06 4.62 14.85
N VAL A 376 -7.75 5.28 13.91
CA VAL A 376 -7.86 4.81 12.52
C VAL A 376 -6.49 4.75 11.86
N LEU A 377 -5.63 5.75 12.11
CA LEU A 377 -4.27 5.78 11.56
C LEU A 377 -3.37 4.69 12.17
N LEU A 378 -3.51 4.39 13.47
CA LEU A 378 -2.76 3.31 14.11
C LEU A 378 -3.14 1.93 13.56
N VAL A 379 -4.43 1.71 13.29
CA VAL A 379 -4.91 0.47 12.65
C VAL A 379 -4.38 0.35 11.21
N LEU A 380 -4.41 1.44 10.44
CA LEU A 380 -3.88 1.47 9.07
C LEU A 380 -2.36 1.22 9.03
N ALA A 381 -1.61 1.78 9.98
CA ALA A 381 -0.18 1.52 10.13
C ALA A 381 0.12 0.05 10.46
N LEU A 382 -0.66 -0.57 11.35
CA LEU A 382 -0.49 -1.98 11.72
C LEU A 382 -0.77 -2.94 10.54
N VAL A 383 -1.77 -2.62 9.70
CA VAL A 383 -2.08 -3.38 8.48
C VAL A 383 -0.98 -3.20 7.42
N GLY A 384 -0.46 -1.98 7.26
CA GLY A 384 0.64 -1.70 6.32
C GLY A 384 1.92 -2.46 6.66
N VAL A 385 2.32 -2.47 7.94
CA VAL A 385 3.51 -3.22 8.40
C VAL A 385 3.34 -4.73 8.20
N GLY A 386 2.12 -5.26 8.42
CA GLY A 386 1.82 -6.67 8.17
C GLY A 386 1.97 -7.08 6.71
N ALA A 387 1.52 -6.25 5.77
CA ALA A 387 1.63 -6.53 4.34
C ALA A 387 3.09 -6.54 3.85
N VAL A 388 3.91 -5.60 4.33
CA VAL A 388 5.34 -5.54 3.98
C VAL A 388 6.11 -6.73 4.56
N ALA A 389 5.82 -7.15 5.80
CA ALA A 389 6.45 -8.32 6.40
C ALA A 389 6.17 -9.61 5.61
N VAL A 390 4.93 -9.80 5.14
CA VAL A 390 4.55 -10.96 4.31
C VAL A 390 5.24 -10.92 2.94
N GLN A 391 5.36 -9.74 2.32
CA GLN A 391 6.02 -9.58 1.03
C GLN A 391 7.55 -9.76 1.10
N ARG A 392 8.18 -9.36 2.21
CA ARG A 392 9.62 -9.58 2.43
C ARG A 392 9.91 -11.05 2.73
N TYR A 393 9.05 -11.71 3.51
CA TYR A 393 9.20 -13.12 3.87
C TYR A 393 8.94 -14.06 2.67
N SER A 394 8.02 -13.69 1.77
CA SER A 394 7.78 -14.47 0.54
C SER A 394 8.97 -14.39 -0.43
N ARG A 395 9.61 -13.23 -0.59
CA ARG A 395 10.82 -13.10 -1.41
C ARG A 395 12.01 -13.90 -0.85
N GLN A 396 12.09 -14.09 0.47
CA GLN A 396 13.13 -14.90 1.10
C GLN A 396 12.92 -16.41 0.92
N LEU A 397 11.67 -16.88 0.92
CA LEU A 397 11.33 -18.30 0.73
C LEU A 397 11.34 -18.73 -0.75
N PHE A 398 11.06 -17.82 -1.67
CA PHE A 398 11.07 -18.07 -3.13
C PHE A 398 12.32 -17.51 -3.81
N GLY A 399 13.48 -17.63 -3.14
CA GLY A 399 14.77 -17.13 -3.58
C GLY A 399 14.97 -17.23 -5.09
N SER A 400 15.31 -16.09 -5.68
CA SER A 400 15.63 -15.91 -7.08
C SER A 400 16.63 -16.97 -7.55
N SER A 401 16.15 -17.89 -8.38
CA SER A 401 16.99 -18.76 -9.20
C SER A 401 17.95 -17.86 -9.97
N GLN A 402 19.21 -17.80 -9.54
CA GLN A 402 20.28 -17.16 -10.29
C GLN A 402 20.24 -17.71 -11.72
N PRO A 403 20.18 -16.86 -12.76
CA PRO A 403 20.34 -17.32 -14.12
C PRO A 403 21.73 -17.91 -14.25
N ARG A 404 21.79 -19.25 -14.35
CA ARG A 404 23.01 -20.00 -14.58
C ARG A 404 23.67 -19.45 -15.84
N PRO A 405 24.97 -19.09 -15.80
CA PRO A 405 25.66 -18.55 -16.97
C PRO A 405 25.59 -19.57 -18.11
N ARG A 406 24.97 -19.18 -19.23
CA ARG A 406 24.93 -19.97 -20.46
C ARG A 406 26.36 -20.27 -20.90
N PRO A 407 26.76 -21.55 -21.05
CA PRO A 407 28.03 -21.87 -21.67
C PRO A 407 27.98 -21.42 -23.14
N GLN A 408 28.95 -20.60 -23.54
CA GLN A 408 29.15 -20.21 -24.92
C GLN A 408 29.45 -21.48 -25.74
N VAL A 409 28.56 -21.81 -26.67
CA VAL A 409 28.78 -22.82 -27.70
C VAL A 409 29.90 -22.31 -28.59
N ARG A 410 31.11 -22.83 -28.35
CA ARG A 410 32.27 -22.67 -29.22
C ARG A 410 32.23 -23.83 -30.21
N ALA A 411 31.91 -23.52 -31.46
CA ALA A 411 32.08 -24.44 -32.57
C ALA A 411 33.59 -24.74 -32.74
N ALA A 412 33.99 -25.98 -32.45
CA ALA A 412 35.23 -26.57 -32.93
C ALA A 412 35.11 -28.11 -32.87
N ALA A 413 35.21 -28.68 -34.07
CA ALA A 413 35.67 -30.01 -34.47
C ALA A 413 36.06 -31.07 -33.43
N GLU A 414 35.67 -32.30 -33.79
CA GLU A 414 36.43 -33.55 -33.73
C GLU A 414 36.63 -34.26 -32.37
N ASP A 415 35.95 -35.41 -32.29
CA ASP A 415 36.55 -36.76 -32.19
C ASP A 415 36.70 -37.42 -30.80
N ASN A 416 36.30 -38.70 -30.80
CA ASN A 416 36.49 -39.79 -29.82
C ASN A 416 35.49 -39.93 -28.65
N ASP A 417 34.59 -40.89 -28.85
CA ASP A 417 34.50 -42.19 -28.17
C ASP A 417 34.60 -42.31 -26.63
N ASP A 418 33.69 -43.18 -26.19
CA ASP A 418 33.70 -44.04 -25.01
C ASP A 418 33.09 -43.56 -23.66
N GLU A 419 32.01 -44.27 -23.34
CA GLU A 419 31.69 -44.82 -22.02
C GLU A 419 31.28 -43.83 -20.90
N ASN A 420 29.99 -43.49 -20.83
CA ASN A 420 29.25 -43.62 -19.56
C ASN A 420 27.72 -43.67 -19.75
N LEU A 421 27.20 -44.88 -19.92
CA LEU A 421 25.76 -45.19 -19.85
C LEU A 421 25.36 -45.40 -18.39
N GLU A 422 25.17 -44.31 -17.64
CA GLU A 422 24.33 -44.36 -16.43
C GLU A 422 23.00 -43.69 -16.73
N ALA A 423 21.98 -44.55 -16.81
CA ALA A 423 20.58 -44.24 -17.01
C ALA A 423 20.05 -43.34 -15.88
N ALA A 424 20.08 -42.03 -16.08
CA ALA A 424 19.19 -41.13 -15.37
C ALA A 424 17.82 -41.17 -16.06
N ALA A 425 16.80 -41.62 -15.31
CA ALA A 425 15.42 -41.62 -15.77
C ALA A 425 15.01 -40.23 -16.28
N PRO A 426 14.31 -40.13 -17.43
CA PRO A 426 13.93 -38.85 -17.99
C PRO A 426 12.92 -38.17 -17.06
N THR A 427 13.34 -37.06 -16.45
CA THR A 427 12.44 -36.21 -15.69
C THR A 427 11.47 -35.51 -16.64
N LEU A 428 10.18 -35.55 -16.30
CA LEU A 428 9.00 -35.03 -17.00
C LEU A 428 9.02 -33.51 -17.32
N PHE A 429 10.14 -32.82 -17.16
CA PHE A 429 10.29 -31.37 -17.36
C PHE A 429 11.03 -30.98 -18.66
N ASP A 430 11.43 -31.95 -19.48
CA ASP A 430 12.10 -31.70 -20.77
C ASP A 430 11.18 -31.84 -21.99
N ILE A 431 9.87 -32.05 -21.78
CA ILE A 431 8.87 -31.89 -22.83
C ILE A 431 8.56 -30.39 -22.92
N GLN A 432 9.46 -29.63 -23.53
CA GLN A 432 9.11 -28.32 -24.05
C GLN A 432 8.02 -28.53 -25.12
N PRO A 433 6.88 -27.84 -25.06
CA PRO A 433 5.95 -27.87 -26.17
C PRO A 433 6.68 -27.22 -27.35
N ASP A 434 7.03 -28.04 -28.33
CA ASP A 434 7.40 -27.56 -29.66
C ASP A 434 6.32 -26.57 -30.08
N THR A 435 6.73 -25.31 -30.20
CA THR A 435 5.93 -24.30 -30.88
C THR A 435 5.82 -24.75 -32.32
N LEU A 436 4.77 -25.52 -32.64
CA LEU A 436 4.25 -25.67 -33.99
C LEU A 436 3.99 -24.24 -34.49
N ARG A 437 4.98 -23.69 -35.18
CA ARG A 437 4.76 -22.64 -36.17
C ARG A 437 3.83 -23.27 -37.20
N VAL A 438 2.54 -23.01 -37.06
CA VAL A 438 1.63 -23.08 -38.19
C VAL A 438 2.13 -22.02 -39.15
N GLU A 439 2.90 -22.45 -40.16
CA GLU A 439 3.05 -21.71 -41.39
C GLU A 439 1.63 -21.39 -41.87
N ALA A 440 1.32 -20.09 -41.87
CA ALA A 440 0.15 -19.58 -42.54
C ALA A 440 0.39 -19.85 -44.03
N ASP A 441 -0.07 -21.02 -44.47
CA ASP A 441 -0.24 -21.31 -45.88
C ASP A 441 -1.13 -20.23 -46.48
N ASP A 442 -0.62 -19.71 -47.57
CA ASP A 442 -1.17 -18.72 -48.47
C ASP A 442 -2.45 -19.32 -49.10
N VAL A 443 -3.57 -19.28 -48.38
CA VAL A 443 -4.87 -19.64 -48.95
C VAL A 443 -5.45 -18.39 -49.59
N ASP A 444 -5.11 -18.26 -50.86
CA ASP A 444 -5.72 -17.40 -51.86
C ASP A 444 -7.19 -17.85 -52.07
N ASP A 445 -8.06 -17.54 -51.11
CA ASP A 445 -9.51 -17.74 -51.24
C ASP A 445 -10.21 -16.41 -51.48
N THR A 446 -10.23 -16.02 -52.76
CA THR A 446 -11.27 -15.16 -53.33
C THR A 446 -12.64 -15.78 -53.10
N ILE A 447 -13.30 -15.44 -51.98
CA ILE A 447 -14.74 -15.57 -51.84
C ILE A 447 -15.32 -14.17 -51.58
N THR A 448 -15.68 -13.53 -52.69
CA THR A 448 -16.61 -12.42 -52.74
C THR A 448 -17.98 -12.91 -52.24
N ALA A 449 -18.36 -12.53 -51.03
CA ALA A 449 -19.75 -12.60 -50.57
C ALA A 449 -20.13 -11.27 -49.93
N GLU A 450 -20.79 -10.45 -50.74
CA GLU A 450 -21.50 -9.22 -50.40
C GLU A 450 -22.57 -9.51 -49.33
N PRO A 451 -22.51 -8.89 -48.13
CA PRO A 451 -23.62 -8.97 -47.19
C PRO A 451 -24.69 -7.95 -47.59
N ALA A 452 -25.83 -8.49 -48.01
CA ALA A 452 -27.05 -7.74 -48.28
C ALA A 452 -27.46 -6.90 -47.06
N ALA A 453 -27.88 -5.67 -47.35
CA ALA A 453 -28.41 -4.71 -46.40
C ALA A 453 -29.64 -5.27 -45.64
N PRO A 454 -29.78 -4.96 -44.33
CA PRO A 454 -30.96 -5.35 -43.57
C PRO A 454 -32.20 -4.57 -44.03
N GLN A 455 -33.25 -5.30 -44.37
CA GLN A 455 -34.58 -4.75 -44.65
C GLN A 455 -35.21 -4.20 -43.36
N PRO A 456 -35.88 -3.03 -43.40
CA PRO A 456 -36.68 -2.53 -42.29
C PRO A 456 -38.12 -3.02 -42.48
N ASN A 457 -38.52 -4.08 -41.78
CA ASN A 457 -39.91 -4.36 -41.38
C ASN A 457 -39.98 -5.78 -40.78
N GLU A 458 -39.63 -5.91 -39.51
CA GLU A 458 -40.10 -7.05 -38.72
C GLU A 458 -40.75 -6.51 -37.45
N ILE A 459 -42.07 -6.48 -37.52
CA ILE A 459 -42.98 -6.13 -36.45
C ILE A 459 -42.98 -7.37 -35.53
N MET A 460 -42.09 -7.40 -34.53
CA MET A 460 -42.16 -8.45 -33.52
C MET A 460 -43.28 -8.14 -32.53
N ASP A 461 -44.16 -9.11 -32.49
CA ASP A 461 -45.42 -9.22 -31.78
C ASP A 461 -45.25 -9.11 -30.25
N SER A 462 -46.32 -8.70 -29.61
CA SER A 462 -46.39 -8.40 -28.18
C SER A 462 -46.23 -9.66 -27.34
N VAL A 463 -45.19 -9.71 -26.49
CA VAL A 463 -45.15 -10.67 -25.39
C VAL A 463 -45.92 -10.08 -24.20
N MET A 464 -47.11 -10.64 -23.98
CA MET A 464 -47.92 -10.46 -22.79
C MET A 464 -47.13 -10.71 -21.50
N ALA A 465 -47.20 -9.76 -20.57
CA ALA A 465 -46.91 -10.02 -19.16
C ALA A 465 -48.08 -10.77 -18.51
N PRO A 466 -47.84 -11.81 -17.67
CA PRO A 466 -48.89 -12.38 -16.87
C PRO A 466 -49.25 -11.42 -15.72
N GLN A 467 -50.54 -11.12 -15.67
CA GLN A 467 -51.22 -10.39 -14.63
C GLN A 467 -51.42 -11.34 -13.43
N GLU A 468 -50.58 -11.24 -12.40
CA GLU A 468 -50.90 -11.83 -11.10
C GLU A 468 -51.77 -10.85 -10.31
N GLY A 469 -52.99 -11.30 -10.03
CA GLY A 469 -53.94 -10.63 -9.16
C GLY A 469 -54.00 -11.27 -7.78
N ILE A 470 -54.21 -10.38 -6.80
CA ILE A 470 -54.84 -10.52 -5.48
C ILE A 470 -54.12 -11.38 -4.44
#